data_AF-A0A353ZTA2-F1
#
_entry.id   AF-A0A353ZTA2-F1
#
_cell.length_a   1.000
_cell.length_b   1.000
_cell.length_c   1.000
_cell.angle_alpha   90.00
_cell.angle_beta   90.00
_cell.angle_gamma   90.00
#
_symmetry.space_group_name_H-M   'P 1'
#
loop_
_entity.id
_entity.type
_entity.pdbx_description
1 polymer ?
#
loop_
_entity_poly.entity_id
_entity_poly.type
_entity_poly.pdbx_seq_one_letter_code
_entity_poly.pdbx_strand_id
1 'polypeptide(L)'
;AVAAAKSLTDFAKTNKQLVIKTGYFEGKALNASEVAALAALESRELQLAKVAGILKAPAAAAARIIDALRLKLEEENGAPAVAEAPAAEEAP
;
A
#
# COMPACT_ATOMS: atom_id res chain seq x y z
N ALA A 1 -17.79 -6.00 -12.43
CA ALA A 1 -18.59 -4.78 -12.18
C ALA A 1 -17.71 -3.59 -11.78
N VAL A 2 -16.94 -3.67 -10.70
CA VAL A 2 -16.09 -2.55 -10.20
C VAL A 2 -15.13 -1.98 -11.25
N ALA A 3 -14.43 -2.83 -12.03
CA ALA A 3 -13.52 -2.36 -13.08
C ALA A 3 -14.22 -1.58 -14.20
N ALA A 4 -15.43 -1.98 -14.58
CA ALA A 4 -16.22 -1.28 -15.59
C ALA A 4 -16.77 0.05 -15.06
N ALA A 5 -17.18 0.11 -13.79
CA ALA A 5 -17.58 1.37 -13.15
C ALA A 5 -16.41 2.36 -13.12
N LYS A 6 -15.20 1.88 -12.77
CA LYS A 6 -13.97 2.68 -12.76
C LYS A 6 -13.63 3.26 -14.13
N SER A 7 -13.62 2.44 -15.18
CA SER A 7 -13.32 2.91 -16.54
C SER A 7 -14.36 3.92 -17.04
N LEU A 8 -15.65 3.70 -16.76
CA LEU A 8 -16.73 4.63 -17.10
C LEU A 8 -16.57 5.98 -16.38
N THR A 9 -16.27 6.00 -15.09
CA THR A 9 -16.02 7.26 -14.37
C THR A 9 -14.73 7.95 -14.76
N ASP A 10 -13.67 7.22 -15.08
CA ASP A 10 -12.40 7.81 -15.50
C ASP A 10 -12.53 8.43 -16.90
N PHE A 11 -13.32 7.80 -17.78
CA PHE A 11 -13.70 8.38 -19.07
C PHE A 11 -14.61 9.61 -18.92
N ALA A 12 -15.56 9.59 -17.97
CA ALA A 12 -16.43 10.74 -17.67
C ALA A 12 -15.64 11.97 -17.20
N LYS A 13 -14.54 11.77 -16.45
CA LYS A 13 -13.64 12.85 -16.02
C LYS A 13 -12.88 13.48 -17.18
N THR A 14 -12.46 12.67 -18.15
CA THR A 14 -11.75 13.14 -19.35
C THR A 14 -12.70 13.73 -20.39
N ASN A 15 -13.96 13.30 -20.41
CA ASN A 15 -14.96 13.68 -21.42
C ASN A 15 -16.23 14.21 -20.75
N LYS A 16 -16.35 15.55 -20.68
CA LYS A 16 -17.49 16.24 -20.05
C LYS A 16 -18.85 16.00 -20.71
N GLN A 17 -18.88 15.40 -21.91
CA GLN A 17 -20.13 15.01 -22.57
C GLN A 17 -20.77 13.76 -21.94
N LEU A 18 -19.98 12.93 -21.24
CA LEU A 18 -20.50 11.73 -20.61
C LEU A 18 -20.90 12.03 -19.16
N VAL A 19 -22.21 12.18 -18.93
CA VAL A 19 -22.79 12.46 -17.62
C VAL A 19 -23.41 11.19 -17.03
N ILE A 20 -22.81 10.67 -15.96
CA ILE A 20 -23.34 9.52 -15.21
C ILE A 20 -24.46 10.03 -14.30
N LYS A 21 -25.71 9.59 -14.55
CA LYS A 21 -26.89 10.01 -13.76
C LYS A 21 -27.27 9.01 -12.65
N THR A 22 -27.26 7.72 -12.96
CA THR A 22 -27.67 6.64 -12.04
C THR A 22 -26.89 5.37 -12.36
N GLY A 23 -26.96 4.36 -11.49
CA GLY A 23 -26.46 3.02 -11.74
C GLY A 23 -27.33 1.97 -11.07
N TYR A 24 -27.10 0.70 -11.39
CA TYR A 24 -27.76 -0.43 -10.73
C TYR A 24 -26.71 -1.46 -10.38
N PHE A 25 -26.61 -1.84 -9.10
CA PHE A 25 -25.62 -2.79 -8.62
C PHE A 25 -26.24 -3.66 -7.54
N GLU A 26 -26.09 -4.97 -7.69
CA GLU A 26 -26.55 -5.98 -6.71
C GLU A 26 -27.99 -5.80 -6.23
N GLY A 27 -28.91 -5.49 -7.17
CA GLY A 27 -30.33 -5.36 -6.84
C GLY A 27 -30.76 -3.99 -6.34
N LYS A 28 -29.83 -3.03 -6.23
CA LYS A 28 -30.10 -1.67 -5.74
C LYS A 28 -29.83 -0.63 -6.82
N ALA A 29 -30.75 0.33 -6.94
CA ALA A 29 -30.51 1.54 -7.71
C ALA A 29 -29.56 2.45 -6.93
N LEU A 30 -28.56 2.96 -7.63
CA LEU A 30 -27.52 3.82 -7.10
C LEU A 30 -27.62 5.19 -7.77
N ASN A 31 -27.39 6.25 -6.99
CA ASN A 31 -27.23 7.59 -7.51
C ASN A 31 -25.81 7.81 -8.08
N ALA A 32 -25.59 8.91 -8.81
CA ALA A 32 -24.29 9.20 -9.43
C ALA A 32 -23.11 9.25 -8.44
N SER A 33 -23.35 9.69 -7.19
CA SER A 33 -22.33 9.75 -6.14
C SER A 33 -21.94 8.35 -5.65
N GLU A 34 -22.92 7.48 -5.48
CA GLU A 34 -22.72 6.07 -5.10
C GLU A 34 -22.01 5.28 -6.22
N VAL A 35 -22.34 5.56 -7.48
CA VAL A 35 -21.61 5.00 -8.63
C VAL A 35 -20.15 5.46 -8.63
N ALA A 36 -19.90 6.74 -8.32
CA ALA A 36 -18.55 7.26 -8.19
C ALA A 36 -17.77 6.61 -7.02
N ALA A 37 -18.44 6.34 -5.90
CA ALA A 37 -17.83 5.63 -4.76
C ALA A 37 -17.46 4.17 -5.12
N LEU A 38 -18.33 3.47 -5.83
CA LEU A 38 -18.06 2.12 -6.34
C LEU A 38 -16.92 2.09 -7.36
N ALA A 39 -16.78 3.13 -8.17
CA ALA A 39 -15.68 3.28 -9.10
C ALA A 39 -14.35 3.73 -8.44
N ALA A 40 -14.42 4.42 -7.31
CA ALA A 40 -13.26 4.79 -6.53
C ALA A 40 -12.55 3.56 -5.93
N LEU A 41 -13.26 2.43 -5.81
CA LEU A 41 -12.68 1.15 -5.44
C LEU A 41 -11.52 0.78 -6.38
N GLU A 42 -10.49 0.20 -5.79
CA GLU A 42 -9.30 -0.24 -6.50
C GLU A 42 -9.54 -1.58 -7.20
N SER A 43 -8.63 -1.98 -8.10
CA SER A 43 -8.73 -3.31 -8.72
C SER A 43 -8.74 -4.40 -7.65
N ARG A 44 -9.42 -5.52 -7.93
CA ARG A 44 -9.51 -6.65 -6.99
C ARG A 44 -8.13 -7.14 -6.55
N GLU A 45 -7.18 -7.13 -7.47
CA GLU A 45 -5.79 -7.50 -7.23
C GLU A 45 -5.10 -6.54 -6.27
N LEU A 46 -5.30 -5.23 -6.44
CA LEU A 46 -4.73 -4.23 -5.54
C LEU A 46 -5.38 -4.30 -4.14
N GLN A 47 -6.69 -4.52 -4.06
CA GLN A 47 -7.38 -4.74 -2.78
C GLN A 47 -6.86 -5.99 -2.07
N LEU A 48 -6.69 -7.10 -2.79
CA LEU A 48 -6.11 -8.33 -2.22
C LEU A 48 -4.66 -8.12 -1.79
N ALA A 49 -3.86 -7.38 -2.57
CA ALA A 49 -2.50 -7.04 -2.20
C ALA A 49 -2.44 -6.17 -0.93
N LYS A 50 -3.36 -5.21 -0.78
CA LYS A 50 -3.49 -4.40 0.45
C LYS A 50 -3.86 -5.24 1.64
N VAL A 51 -4.83 -6.14 1.50
CA VAL A 51 -5.21 -7.09 2.56
C VAL A 51 -4.00 -7.97 2.93
N ALA A 52 -3.31 -8.54 1.95
CA ALA A 52 -2.11 -9.35 2.19
C ALA A 52 -0.98 -8.54 2.86
N GLY A 53 -0.83 -7.26 2.52
CA GLY A 53 0.08 -6.33 3.18
C GLY A 53 -0.30 -6.05 4.64
N ILE A 54 -1.59 -5.87 4.92
CA ILE A 54 -2.10 -5.71 6.29
C ILE A 54 -1.84 -6.98 7.13
N LEU A 55 -2.03 -8.17 6.56
CA LEU A 55 -1.68 -9.41 7.28
C LEU A 55 -0.19 -9.51 7.62
N LYS A 56 0.70 -8.92 6.80
CA LYS A 56 2.14 -8.87 7.07
C LYS A 56 2.54 -7.76 8.06
N ALA A 57 1.65 -6.83 8.37
CA ALA A 57 1.94 -5.66 9.20
C ALA A 57 2.45 -6.00 10.63
N PRO A 58 1.92 -7.02 11.34
CA PRO A 58 2.38 -7.33 12.70
C PRO A 58 3.84 -7.81 12.73
N ALA A 59 4.26 -8.63 11.77
CA ALA A 59 5.63 -9.11 11.68
C ALA A 59 6.60 -7.96 11.36
N ALA A 60 6.21 -7.08 10.43
CA ALA A 60 6.98 -5.88 10.13
C ALA A 60 7.07 -4.91 11.33
N ALA A 61 6.00 -4.80 12.12
CA ALA A 61 5.99 -4.00 13.34
C ALA A 61 6.95 -4.58 14.40
N ALA A 62 6.96 -5.91 14.59
CA ALA A 62 7.88 -6.56 15.52
C ALA A 62 9.35 -6.34 15.14
N ALA A 63 9.71 -6.51 13.86
CA ALA A 63 11.06 -6.23 13.37
C ALA A 63 11.47 -4.77 13.64
N ARG A 64 10.59 -3.81 13.34
CA ARG A 64 10.85 -2.38 13.60
C ARG A 64 11.03 -2.07 15.08
N ILE A 65 10.30 -2.75 15.98
CA ILE A 65 10.44 -2.56 17.42
C ILE A 65 11.80 -3.11 17.88
N ILE A 66 12.23 -4.27 17.38
CA ILE A 66 13.54 -4.85 17.70
C ILE A 66 14.66 -3.92 17.21
N ASP A 67 14.58 -3.41 15.99
CA ASP A 67 15.55 -2.46 15.44
C ASP A 67 15.59 -1.15 16.24
N ALA A 68 14.43 -0.63 16.63
CA ALA A 68 14.34 0.57 17.47
C ALA A 68 14.95 0.36 18.86
N LEU A 69 14.81 -0.84 19.44
CA LEU A 69 15.47 -1.19 20.70
C LEU A 69 16.98 -1.29 20.54
N ARG A 70 17.46 -1.86 19.44
CA ARG A 70 18.89 -1.92 19.11
C ARG A 70 19.50 -0.52 19.01
N LEU A 71 18.87 0.37 18.25
CA LEU A 71 19.32 1.75 18.10
C LEU A 71 19.37 2.49 19.43
N LYS A 72 18.33 2.36 20.27
CA LYS A 72 18.34 2.95 21.62
C LYS A 72 19.44 2.38 22.51
N LEU A 73 19.70 1.08 22.43
CA LEU A 73 20.76 0.43 23.19
C LEU A 73 22.14 0.93 22.72
N GLU A 74 22.33 1.13 21.42
CA GLU A 74 23.55 1.70 20.84
C GLU A 74 23.74 3.18 21.22
N GLU A 75 22.65 3.95 21.34
CA GLU A 75 22.65 5.34 21.83
C GLU A 75 22.93 5.44 23.34
N GLU A 76 22.36 4.55 24.17
CA GLU A 76 22.59 4.53 25.63
C GLU A 76 23.96 3.95 26.03
N ASN A 77 24.50 2.96 25.31
CA ASN A 77 25.76 2.30 25.67
C ASN A 77 27.01 2.87 24.99
N GLY A 78 26.91 3.93 24.20
CA GLY A 78 28.07 4.62 23.63
C GLY A 78 29.07 3.69 22.91
N ALA A 79 28.69 3.20 21.72
CA ALA A 79 29.52 2.54 20.71
C ALA A 79 30.45 1.38 21.12
N PRO A 80 30.54 0.36 20.25
CA PRO A 80 31.84 -0.04 19.77
C PRO A 80 31.97 0.26 18.27
N ALA A 81 32.95 1.11 17.98
CA ALA A 81 33.78 1.16 16.78
C ALA A 81 33.11 0.86 15.42
N VAL A 82 32.91 1.92 14.65
CA VAL A 82 33.28 1.86 13.24
C VAL A 82 34.80 1.65 13.19
N ALA A 83 35.24 0.51 12.69
CA ALA A 83 36.59 0.33 12.17
C ALA A 83 36.48 -0.44 10.85
N GLU A 84 36.42 0.30 9.74
CA GLU A 84 36.82 -0.22 8.43
C GLU A 84 38.30 -0.62 8.47
N ALA A 85 38.57 -1.88 8.09
CA ALA A 85 39.72 -2.45 7.38
C ALA A 85 41.18 -2.16 7.85
N PRO A 86 42.07 -3.17 7.78
CA PRO A 86 42.80 -3.33 6.51
C PRO A 86 42.97 -4.78 6.06
N ALA A 87 43.26 -4.91 4.76
CA ALA A 87 43.68 -6.13 4.11
C ALA A 87 44.99 -6.69 4.69
N ALA A 88 45.08 -8.02 4.78
CA ALA A 88 46.33 -8.76 4.70
C ALA A 88 46.07 -10.11 4.03
N GLU A 89 46.51 -10.17 2.78
CA GLU A 89 47.08 -11.31 2.08
C GLU A 89 47.79 -12.32 3.01
N GLU A 90 47.57 -13.61 2.77
CA GLU A 90 48.59 -14.65 2.50
C GLU A 90 48.18 -16.03 3.05
N ALA A 91 48.38 -17.04 2.21
CA ALA A 91 48.02 -18.44 2.35
C ALA A 91 48.85 -19.16 3.46
N PRO A 92 48.59 -20.46 3.70
CA PRO A 92 49.15 -21.49 2.80
C PRO A 92 48.11 -22.43 2.18
#